data_AF-A0A9D1Y648-F1
#
_entry.id   AF-A0A9D1Y648-F1
#
_cell.length_a   1.000
_cell.length_b   1.000
_cell.length_c   1.000
_cell.angle_alpha   90.00
_cell.angle_beta   90.00
_cell.angle_gamma   90.00
#
_symmetry.space_group_name_H-M   'P 1'
#
loop_
_entity.id
_entity.type
_entity.pdbx_description
1 polymer ?
#
loop_
_entity_poly.entity_id
_entity_poly.type
_entity_poly.pdbx_seq_one_letter_code
_entity_poly.pdbx_strand_id
1 'polypeptide(L)'
;MSKKQRTMLTRILVAAGLLVALAFVPVTGWLRFGCYLVPYLVIGYDILLKAWKGIRNGQVFDENFLMAVATVGAIALALYEGSGDYTEAIAVMLFYQVGELFQSYAVGKSRRNISDLMDIRPDYANLERDGKLEQVDPDEVAVGSVIVVQPGEKVPIDGTVVEGSSTLNT
;
A
#
# COMPACT_ATOMS: atom_id res chain seq x y z
N MET A 1 1.81 -8.54 3.25
CA MET A 1 0.58 -7.78 2.89
C MET A 1 0.06 -7.05 4.10
N SER A 2 -0.33 -5.77 3.95
CA SER A 2 -0.95 -4.97 5.01
C SER A 2 -2.38 -5.44 5.29
N LYS A 3 -2.95 -5.05 6.44
CA LYS A 3 -4.36 -5.34 6.80
C LYS A 3 -5.32 -4.84 5.71
N LYS A 4 -5.06 -3.64 5.16
CA LYS A 4 -5.82 -3.05 4.05
C LYS A 4 -5.79 -3.91 2.79
N GLN A 5 -4.61 -4.42 2.40
CA GLN A 5 -4.46 -5.29 1.23
C GLN A 5 -5.22 -6.62 1.38
N ARG A 6 -5.22 -7.21 2.57
CA ARG A 6 -5.98 -8.43 2.84
C ARG A 6 -7.48 -8.19 2.70
N THR A 7 -7.99 -7.10 3.28
CA THR A 7 -9.41 -6.73 3.14
C THR A 7 -9.80 -6.48 1.68
N MET A 8 -8.94 -5.83 0.90
CA MET A 8 -9.18 -5.57 -0.51
C MET A 8 -9.21 -6.87 -1.33
N LEU A 9 -8.25 -7.78 -1.10
CA LEU A 9 -8.22 -9.10 -1.71
C LEU A 9 -9.50 -9.90 -1.37
N THR A 10 -9.94 -9.89 -0.11
CA THR A 10 -11.19 -10.57 0.25
C THR A 10 -12.40 -9.99 -0.46
N ARG A 11 -12.47 -8.65 -0.63
CA ARG A 11 -13.57 -8.00 -1.37
C ARG A 11 -13.55 -8.39 -2.84
N ILE A 12 -12.38 -8.43 -3.46
CA ILE A 12 -12.19 -8.87 -4.85
C ILE A 12 -12.67 -10.32 -5.03
N LEU A 13 -12.23 -11.23 -4.16
CA LEU A 13 -12.62 -12.64 -4.23
C LEU A 13 -14.12 -12.85 -4.00
N VAL A 14 -14.71 -12.13 -3.03
CA VAL A 14 -16.15 -12.19 -2.76
C VAL A 14 -16.94 -11.65 -3.95
N ALA A 15 -16.58 -10.50 -4.50
CA ALA A 15 -17.28 -9.92 -5.64
C ALA A 15 -17.14 -10.78 -6.90
N ALA A 16 -15.96 -11.35 -7.17
CA ALA A 16 -15.74 -12.30 -8.25
C ALA A 16 -16.62 -13.55 -8.09
N GLY A 17 -16.62 -14.14 -6.89
CA GLY A 17 -17.45 -15.31 -6.58
C GLY A 17 -18.94 -15.03 -6.72
N LEU A 18 -19.41 -13.88 -6.24
CA LEU A 18 -20.79 -13.44 -6.39
C LEU A 18 -21.17 -13.23 -7.86
N LEU A 19 -20.31 -12.59 -8.65
CA LEU A 19 -20.55 -12.35 -10.07
C LEU A 19 -20.63 -13.67 -10.85
N VAL A 20 -19.72 -14.61 -10.59
CA VAL A 20 -19.75 -15.95 -11.20
C VAL A 20 -21.01 -16.71 -10.77
N ALA A 21 -21.36 -16.68 -9.48
CA ALA A 21 -22.58 -17.35 -8.99
C ALA A 21 -23.84 -16.78 -9.66
N LEU A 22 -23.96 -15.46 -9.78
CA LEU A 22 -25.09 -14.80 -10.41
C LEU A 22 -25.19 -15.08 -11.92
N ALA A 23 -24.08 -15.39 -12.59
CA ALA A 23 -24.11 -15.80 -14.00
C ALA A 23 -24.86 -17.13 -14.22
N PHE A 24 -24.91 -18.01 -13.22
CA PHE A 24 -25.61 -19.30 -13.30
C PHE A 24 -27.05 -19.25 -12.76
N VAL A 25 -27.45 -18.18 -12.07
CA VAL A 25 -28.81 -18.05 -11.54
C VAL A 25 -29.67 -17.26 -12.55
N PRO A 26 -30.77 -17.83 -13.07
CA PRO A 26 -31.68 -17.13 -13.95
C PRO A 26 -32.56 -16.15 -13.15
N VAL A 27 -31.96 -15.05 -12.68
CA VAL A 27 -32.69 -13.94 -12.04
C VAL A 27 -33.18 -12.97 -13.11
N THR A 28 -34.44 -12.56 -13.03
CA THR A 28 -35.09 -11.66 -13.99
C THR A 28 -35.63 -10.39 -13.31
N GLY A 29 -35.78 -9.32 -14.11
CA GLY A 29 -36.39 -8.06 -13.68
C GLY A 29 -35.64 -7.33 -12.56
N TRP A 30 -36.38 -6.63 -11.70
CA TRP A 30 -35.85 -5.84 -10.58
C TRP A 30 -35.03 -6.67 -9.57
N LEU A 31 -35.33 -7.96 -9.44
CA LEU A 31 -34.54 -8.89 -8.62
C LEU A 31 -33.12 -9.04 -9.17
N ARG A 32 -32.95 -9.12 -10.50
CA ARG A 32 -31.63 -9.16 -11.14
C ARG A 32 -30.82 -7.90 -10.82
N PHE A 33 -31.44 -6.73 -10.92
CA PHE A 33 -30.79 -5.47 -10.55
C PHE A 33 -30.33 -5.47 -9.09
N GLY A 34 -31.21 -5.84 -8.15
CA GLY A 34 -30.85 -5.92 -6.73
C GLY A 34 -29.70 -6.90 -6.47
N CYS A 35 -29.72 -8.07 -7.10
CA CYS A 35 -28.66 -9.07 -6.98
C CYS A 35 -27.30 -8.56 -7.51
N TYR A 36 -27.27 -7.89 -8.66
CA TYR A 36 -26.04 -7.36 -9.27
C TYR A 36 -25.54 -6.08 -8.58
N LEU A 37 -26.40 -5.35 -7.89
CA LEU A 37 -26.00 -4.19 -7.10
C LEU A 37 -25.15 -4.59 -5.88
N VAL A 38 -25.38 -5.77 -5.31
CA VAL A 38 -24.61 -6.29 -4.16
C VAL A 38 -23.11 -6.42 -4.48
N PRO A 39 -22.66 -7.22 -5.47
CA PRO A 39 -21.24 -7.33 -5.80
C PRO A 39 -20.64 -5.99 -6.24
N TYR A 40 -21.40 -5.15 -6.96
CA TYR A 40 -20.98 -3.81 -7.33
C TYR A 40 -20.62 -2.95 -6.12
N LEU A 41 -21.49 -2.90 -5.11
CA LEU A 41 -21.22 -2.15 -3.89
C LEU A 41 -20.10 -2.79 -3.05
N VAL A 42 -20.06 -4.13 -2.95
CA VAL A 42 -18.99 -4.83 -2.22
C VAL A 42 -17.61 -4.44 -2.74
N ILE A 43 -17.43 -4.35 -4.06
CA ILE A 43 -16.13 -4.02 -4.65
C ILE A 43 -15.88 -2.51 -4.80
N GLY A 44 -16.93 -1.72 -5.03
CA GLY A 44 -16.82 -0.33 -5.47
C GLY A 44 -17.25 0.75 -4.47
N TYR A 45 -17.83 0.43 -3.31
CA TYR A 45 -18.41 1.46 -2.42
C TYR A 45 -17.40 2.55 -2.01
N ASP A 46 -16.14 2.17 -1.79
CA ASP A 46 -15.07 3.07 -1.40
C ASP A 46 -14.65 3.99 -2.54
N ILE A 47 -14.62 3.48 -3.77
CA ILE A 47 -14.34 4.26 -4.98
C ILE A 47 -15.44 5.28 -5.21
N LEU A 48 -16.71 4.87 -5.09
CA LEU A 48 -17.86 5.77 -5.18
C LEU A 48 -17.82 6.86 -4.09
N LEU A 49 -17.46 6.50 -2.86
CA LEU A 49 -17.33 7.44 -1.77
C LEU A 49 -16.16 8.41 -1.98
N LYS A 50 -15.01 7.93 -2.49
CA LYS A 50 -13.86 8.77 -2.85
C LYS A 50 -14.23 9.74 -3.96
N ALA A 51 -14.91 9.28 -5.00
CA ALA A 51 -15.42 10.12 -6.09
C ALA A 51 -16.32 11.24 -5.57
N TRP A 52 -17.30 10.91 -4.73
CA TRP A 52 -18.20 11.89 -4.11
C TRP A 52 -17.45 12.95 -3.29
N LYS A 53 -16.48 12.51 -2.48
CA LYS A 53 -15.62 13.43 -1.71
C LYS A 53 -14.77 14.32 -2.63
N GLY A 54 -14.24 13.77 -3.72
CA GLY A 54 -13.46 14.50 -4.73
C GLY A 54 -14.26 15.62 -5.37
N ILE A 55 -15.50 15.32 -5.81
CA ILE A 55 -16.44 16.32 -6.35
C ILE A 55 -16.68 17.43 -5.33
N ARG A 56 -16.98 17.07 -4.07
CA ARG A 56 -17.26 18.05 -3.01
C ARG A 56 -16.05 18.96 -2.73
N ASN A 57 -14.84 18.45 -2.90
CA ASN A 57 -13.60 19.19 -2.68
C ASN A 57 -13.09 19.92 -3.94
N GLY A 58 -13.85 19.93 -5.04
CA GLY A 58 -13.47 20.60 -6.30
C GLY A 58 -12.47 19.84 -7.16
N GLN A 59 -12.14 18.60 -6.82
CA GLN A 59 -11.22 17.72 -7.56
C GLN A 59 -12.01 16.73 -8.40
N VAL A 60 -12.67 17.23 -9.45
CA VAL A 60 -13.55 16.44 -10.30
C VAL A 60 -12.81 15.55 -11.31
N PHE A 61 -11.55 15.85 -11.64
CA PHE A 61 -10.76 15.06 -12.59
C PHE A 61 -9.85 14.04 -11.89
N ASP A 62 -10.45 13.17 -11.09
CA ASP A 62 -9.76 12.08 -10.38
C ASP A 62 -10.12 10.71 -10.97
N GLU A 63 -9.24 9.73 -10.81
CA GLU A 63 -9.44 8.36 -11.28
C GLU A 63 -10.69 7.73 -10.65
N ASN A 64 -10.92 7.99 -9.35
CA ASN A 64 -12.12 7.50 -8.67
C ASN A 64 -13.40 8.07 -9.30
N PHE A 65 -13.37 9.33 -9.73
CA PHE A 65 -14.49 9.97 -10.40
C PHE A 65 -14.73 9.37 -11.78
N LEU A 66 -13.68 9.21 -12.59
CA LEU A 66 -13.78 8.56 -13.90
C LEU A 66 -14.39 7.15 -13.78
N MET A 67 -13.89 6.35 -12.84
CA MET A 67 -14.40 5.01 -12.58
C MET A 67 -15.86 5.01 -12.12
N ALA A 68 -16.25 5.94 -11.24
CA ALA A 68 -17.62 6.08 -10.79
C ALA A 68 -18.57 6.46 -11.94
N VAL A 69 -18.21 7.46 -12.75
CA VAL A 69 -19.04 7.89 -13.88
C VAL A 69 -19.18 6.78 -14.92
N ALA A 70 -18.09 6.09 -15.27
CA ALA A 70 -18.11 5.00 -16.24
C ALA A 70 -19.04 3.86 -15.81
N THR A 71 -18.90 3.40 -14.56
CA THR A 71 -19.65 2.24 -14.05
C THR A 71 -21.10 2.58 -13.71
N VAL A 72 -21.37 3.75 -13.13
CA VAL A 72 -22.74 4.24 -12.91
C VAL A 72 -23.43 4.50 -14.25
N GLY A 73 -22.72 5.06 -15.24
CA GLY A 73 -23.22 5.26 -16.59
C GLY A 73 -23.61 3.94 -17.27
N ALA A 74 -22.75 2.93 -17.18
CA ALA A 74 -23.04 1.59 -17.70
C ALA A 74 -24.27 0.96 -17.04
N ILE A 75 -24.40 1.07 -15.71
CA ILE A 75 -25.58 0.57 -14.97
C ILE A 75 -26.85 1.32 -15.40
N ALA A 76 -26.77 2.65 -15.57
CA ALA A 76 -27.90 3.46 -16.00
C ALA A 76 -28.34 3.11 -17.43
N LEU A 77 -27.39 2.87 -18.32
CA LEU A 77 -27.66 2.44 -19.70
C LEU A 77 -28.32 1.06 -19.74
N ALA A 78 -27.80 0.10 -18.97
CA ALA A 78 -28.39 -1.24 -18.85
C ALA A 78 -29.80 -1.23 -18.24
N LEU A 79 -30.11 -0.27 -17.36
CA LEU A 79 -31.46 -0.04 -16.85
C LEU A 79 -32.38 0.59 -17.90
N TYR A 80 -31.89 1.56 -18.67
CA TYR A 80 -32.65 2.26 -19.69
C TYR A 80 -33.01 1.35 -20.87
N GLU A 81 -32.07 0.52 -21.33
CA GLU A 81 -32.28 -0.43 -22.43
C GLU A 81 -33.04 -1.68 -21.98
N GLY A 82 -33.19 -1.90 -20.66
CA GLY A 82 -33.84 -3.08 -20.10
C GLY A 82 -33.09 -4.39 -20.35
N SER A 83 -31.83 -4.33 -20.80
CA SER A 83 -30.97 -5.49 -21.04
C SER A 83 -30.66 -6.25 -19.75
N GLY A 84 -30.61 -5.54 -18.62
CA GLY A 84 -30.27 -6.10 -17.32
C GLY A 84 -28.84 -6.66 -17.25
N ASP A 85 -27.97 -6.27 -18.19
CA ASP A 85 -26.57 -6.68 -18.19
C ASP A 85 -25.71 -5.66 -17.43
N TYR A 86 -25.51 -5.93 -16.14
CA TYR A 86 -24.66 -5.12 -15.27
C TYR A 86 -23.25 -5.72 -15.12
N THR A 87 -22.97 -6.81 -15.84
CA THR A 87 -21.74 -7.59 -15.69
C THR A 87 -20.52 -6.75 -16.04
N GLU A 88 -20.61 -5.94 -17.10
CA GLU A 88 -19.54 -5.06 -17.55
C GLU A 88 -19.14 -4.04 -16.50
N ALA A 89 -20.12 -3.36 -15.88
CA ALA A 89 -19.87 -2.36 -14.85
C ALA A 89 -19.14 -2.95 -13.63
N ILE A 90 -19.54 -4.15 -13.21
CA ILE A 90 -18.88 -4.84 -12.09
C ILE A 90 -17.50 -5.34 -12.49
N ALA A 91 -17.34 -5.87 -13.70
CA ALA A 91 -16.06 -6.36 -14.21
C ALA A 91 -15.03 -5.23 -14.28
N VAL A 92 -15.40 -4.06 -14.80
CA VAL A 92 -14.54 -2.86 -14.85
C VAL A 92 -14.08 -2.47 -13.44
N MET A 93 -14.99 -2.41 -12.46
CA MET A 93 -14.66 -2.10 -11.07
C MET A 93 -13.76 -3.17 -10.43
N LEU A 94 -13.93 -4.44 -10.81
CA LEU A 94 -13.14 -5.56 -10.33
C LEU A 94 -11.70 -5.51 -10.84
N PHE A 95 -11.51 -5.29 -12.14
CA PHE A 95 -10.18 -5.13 -12.72
C PHE A 95 -9.45 -3.92 -12.13
N TYR A 96 -10.17 -2.83 -11.89
CA TYR A 96 -9.60 -1.66 -11.23
C TYR A 96 -9.07 -1.98 -9.82
N GLN A 97 -9.88 -2.62 -8.97
CA GLN A 97 -9.46 -3.01 -7.63
C GLN A 97 -8.28 -3.98 -7.62
N VAL A 98 -8.23 -4.91 -8.58
CA VAL A 98 -7.06 -5.79 -8.77
C VAL A 98 -5.82 -4.97 -9.10
N GLY A 99 -5.94 -3.99 -10.01
CA GLY A 99 -4.87 -3.04 -10.32
C GLY A 99 -4.40 -2.24 -9.09
N GLU A 100 -5.34 -1.67 -8.34
CA GLU A 100 -5.05 -0.93 -7.09
C GLU A 100 -4.32 -1.83 -6.08
N LEU A 101 -4.64 -3.13 -6.03
CA LEU A 101 -3.97 -4.09 -5.15
C LEU A 101 -2.50 -4.25 -5.53
N PHE A 102 -2.22 -4.50 -6.81
CA PHE A 102 -0.86 -4.63 -7.32
C PHE A 102 -0.06 -3.34 -7.17
N GLN A 103 -0.66 -2.19 -7.46
CA GLN A 103 -0.03 -0.88 -7.25
C GLN A 103 0.33 -0.68 -5.77
N SER A 104 -0.61 -0.92 -4.86
CA SER A 104 -0.35 -0.77 -3.42
C SER A 104 0.75 -1.72 -2.93
N TYR A 105 0.83 -2.93 -3.51
CA TYR A 105 1.85 -3.90 -3.19
C TYR A 105 3.23 -3.46 -3.67
N ALA A 106 3.34 -2.98 -4.90
CA ALA A 106 4.58 -2.46 -5.47
C ALA A 106 5.13 -1.29 -4.65
N VAL A 107 4.29 -0.29 -4.34
CA VAL A 107 4.69 0.86 -3.52
C VAL A 107 5.11 0.43 -2.11
N GLY A 108 4.38 -0.50 -1.51
CA GLY A 108 4.72 -1.04 -0.19
C GLY A 108 6.07 -1.77 -0.15
N LYS A 109 6.43 -2.47 -1.24
CA LYS A 109 7.73 -3.13 -1.36
C LYS A 109 8.87 -2.11 -1.50
N SER A 110 8.70 -1.07 -2.30
CA SER A 110 9.69 0.01 -2.45
C SER A 110 9.98 0.71 -1.12
N ARG A 111 8.94 1.02 -0.33
CA ARG A 111 9.11 1.71 0.96
C ARG A 111 9.90 0.86 1.96
N ARG A 112 9.64 -0.46 2.01
CA ARG A 112 10.38 -1.39 2.90
C ARG A 112 11.85 -1.45 2.56
N ASN A 113 12.18 -1.57 1.27
CA ASN A 113 13.58 -1.61 0.83
C ASN A 113 14.34 -0.32 1.20
N ILE A 114 13.67 0.85 1.20
CA ILE A 114 14.29 2.11 1.67
C ILE A 114 14.49 2.09 3.19
N SER A 115 13.50 1.62 3.96
CA SER A 115 13.63 1.51 5.42
C SER A 115 14.74 0.55 5.85
N ASP A 116 14.89 -0.59 5.16
CA ASP A 116 15.94 -1.56 5.46
C ASP A 116 17.37 -0.98 5.26
N LEU A 117 17.53 0.04 4.40
CA LEU A 117 18.78 0.79 4.25
C LEU A 117 19.01 1.81 5.38
N MET A 118 17.96 2.28 6.05
CA MET A 118 18.06 3.21 7.17
C MET A 118 18.43 2.51 8.49
N ASP A 119 18.09 1.23 8.65
CA ASP A 119 18.43 0.40 9.82
C ASP A 119 19.94 0.00 9.88
N ILE A 120 20.76 0.54 8.98
CA ILE A 120 22.21 0.31 8.96
C ILE A 120 22.93 1.20 9.97
N ARG A 121 22.36 2.37 10.32
CA ARG A 121 22.99 3.35 11.21
C ARG A 121 23.15 2.79 12.64
N PRO A 122 24.36 2.85 13.23
CA PRO A 122 24.56 2.47 14.64
C PRO A 122 23.95 3.52 15.59
N ASP A 123 23.34 3.07 16.68
CA ASP A 123 22.64 3.95 17.63
C ASP A 123 23.57 4.58 18.69
N TYR A 124 24.82 4.12 18.80
CA TYR A 124 25.77 4.59 19.81
C TYR A 124 27.22 4.48 19.32
N ALA A 125 28.10 5.30 19.91
CA ALA A 125 29.55 5.23 19.77
C ALA A 125 30.20 5.12 21.16
N ASN A 126 31.21 4.25 21.31
CA ASN A 126 31.98 4.19 22.54
C ASN A 126 33.13 5.22 22.46
N LEU A 127 32.94 6.38 23.08
CA LEU A 127 33.93 7.43 23.16
C LEU A 127 34.92 7.15 24.29
N GLU A 128 36.22 7.24 24.02
CA GLU A 128 37.25 7.14 25.05
C GLU A 128 37.56 8.53 25.65
N ARG A 129 37.31 8.69 26.95
CA ARG A 129 37.70 9.87 27.73
C ARG A 129 38.41 9.43 29.01
N ASP A 130 39.61 9.95 29.23
CA ASP A 130 40.42 9.69 30.44
C ASP A 130 40.57 8.18 30.77
N GLY A 131 40.72 7.35 29.73
CA GLY A 131 40.86 5.89 29.85
C GLY A 131 39.57 5.13 30.21
N LYS A 132 38.41 5.78 30.10
CA LYS A 132 37.08 5.17 30.27
C LYS A 132 36.28 5.27 28.98
N LEU A 133 35.44 4.27 28.76
CA LEU A 133 34.48 4.25 27.65
C LEU A 133 33.14 4.84 28.11
N GLU A 134 32.69 5.84 27.38
CA GLU A 134 31.38 6.46 27.54
C GLU A 134 30.55 6.22 26.28
N GLN A 135 29.33 5.69 26.43
CA GLN A 135 28.40 5.54 25.30
C GLN A 135 27.70 6.86 25.04
N VAL A 136 27.89 7.39 23.84
CA VAL A 136 27.30 8.64 23.38
C VAL A 136 26.60 8.43 22.03
N ASP A 137 25.69 9.34 21.69
CA ASP A 137 25.11 9.38 20.35
C ASP A 137 26.22 9.66 19.32
N PRO A 138 26.27 8.97 18.17
CA PRO A 138 27.25 9.24 17.13
C PRO A 138 27.28 10.71 16.68
N ASP A 139 26.16 11.44 16.78
CA ASP A 139 26.09 12.86 16.43
C ASP A 139 26.77 13.80 17.45
N GLU A 140 27.03 13.32 18.67
CA GLU A 140 27.67 14.09 19.75
C GLU A 140 29.20 13.94 19.77
N VAL A 141 29.76 13.04 18.95
CA VAL A 141 31.21 12.81 18.88
C VAL A 141 31.89 13.93 18.09
N ALA A 142 32.75 14.69 18.75
CA ALA A 142 33.52 15.75 18.10
C ALA A 142 34.66 15.17 17.22
N VAL A 143 34.94 15.83 16.09
CA VAL A 143 36.08 15.50 15.22
C VAL A 143 37.39 15.53 16.01
N GLY A 144 38.20 14.48 15.89
CA GLY A 144 39.46 14.32 16.62
C GLY A 144 39.33 13.53 17.93
N SER A 145 38.12 13.10 18.29
CA SER A 145 37.89 12.16 19.41
C SER A 145 38.34 10.74 19.05
N VAL A 146 38.75 9.97 20.06
CA VAL A 146 39.08 8.54 19.92
C VAL A 146 37.86 7.71 20.31
N ILE A 147 37.44 6.81 19.42
CA ILE A 147 36.36 5.87 19.67
C ILE A 147 36.88 4.44 19.67
N VAL A 148 36.27 3.57 20.47
CA VAL A 148 36.60 2.14 20.54
C VAL A 148 35.48 1.32 19.93
N VAL A 149 35.81 0.52 18.93
CA VAL A 149 34.86 -0.40 18.28
C VAL A 149 35.15 -1.82 18.77
N GLN A 150 34.19 -2.43 19.46
CA GLN A 150 34.35 -3.79 19.95
C GLN A 150 34.06 -4.83 18.85
N PRO A 151 34.60 -6.06 18.95
CA PRO A 151 34.29 -7.13 18.01
C PRO A 151 32.78 -7.39 17.89
N GLY A 152 32.25 -7.32 16.66
CA GLY A 152 30.82 -7.51 16.38
C GLY A 152 30.00 -6.22 16.37
N GLU A 153 30.57 -5.08 16.77
CA GLU A 153 29.93 -3.78 16.62
C GLU A 153 30.09 -3.24 15.18
N LYS A 154 29.12 -2.43 14.75
CA LYS A 154 29.25 -1.66 13.52
C LYS A 154 30.07 -0.40 13.79
N VAL A 155 30.84 0.04 12.80
CA VAL A 155 31.58 1.31 12.90
C VAL A 155 30.56 2.47 12.90
N PRO A 156 30.47 3.27 13.98
CA PRO A 156 29.41 4.28 14.13
C PRO A 156 29.64 5.55 13.32
N ILE A 157 30.90 5.90 13.05
CA ILE A 157 31.30 7.15 12.39
C ILE A 157 32.55 6.88 11.54
N ASP A 158 32.68 7.60 10.43
CA ASP A 158 33.89 7.58 9.60
C ASP A 158 35.12 8.07 10.38
N GLY A 159 36.25 7.40 10.22
CA GLY A 159 37.49 7.73 10.94
C GLY A 159 38.71 7.01 10.39
N THR A 160 39.86 7.24 11.03
CA THR A 160 41.12 6.55 10.72
C THR A 160 41.51 5.66 11.90
N VAL A 161 41.93 4.43 11.63
CA VAL A 161 42.40 3.49 12.66
C VAL A 161 43.72 4.01 13.26
N VAL A 162 43.70 4.32 14.55
CA VAL A 162 44.88 4.77 15.30
C VAL A 162 45.60 3.61 15.99
N GLU A 163 44.86 2.58 16.42
CA GLU A 163 45.40 1.42 17.12
C GLU A 163 44.54 0.17 16.85
N GLY A 164 45.19 -1.00 16.78
CA GLY A 164 44.55 -2.29 16.53
C GLY A 164 44.43 -2.69 15.05
N SER A 165 43.97 -3.92 14.80
CA SER A 165 43.65 -4.43 13.47
C SER A 165 42.46 -5.38 13.53
N SER A 166 41.61 -5.34 12.51
CA SER A 166 40.42 -6.19 12.40
C SER A 166 39.99 -6.29 10.93
N THR A 167 39.09 -7.24 10.64
CA THR A 167 38.41 -7.37 9.35
C THR A 167 36.98 -6.85 9.47
N LEU A 168 36.58 -5.94 8.59
CA LEU A 168 35.24 -5.37 8.55
C LEU A 168 34.41 -5.98 7.42
N ASN A 169 33.10 -6.10 7.63
CA ASN A 169 32.13 -6.44 6.60
C ASN A 169 31.40 -5.16 6.19
N THR A 170 31.68 -4.67 4.98
CA THR A 170 31.19 -3.41 4.42
C THR A 170 29.98 -3.60 3.52
#